data_AF-A0A2K6CK97-F1
#
_entry.id   AF-A0A2K6CK97-F1
#
_cell.length_a   1.000
_cell.length_b   1.000
_cell.length_c   1.000
_cell.angle_alpha   90.00
_cell.angle_beta   90.00
_cell.angle_gamma   90.00
#
_symmetry.space_group_name_H-M   'P 1'
#
loop_
_entity.id
_entity.type
_entity.pdbx_description
1 polymer ?
#
loop_
_entity_poly.entity_id
_entity_poly.type
_entity_poly.pdbx_seq_one_letter_code
_entity_poly.pdbx_strand_id
1 'polypeptide(L)'
;MAGTARHDREMAIQAKKKLTTATDPIERLRLQCLARGSAGIKGLGRVFRIMDDDNNRTLDFKEFMKGLNDYAVVMEREEVEELFRRFDKDGNGTIDFNEFLLTLRPPMSRARKEVIMQAFRKLDKTGDGVITIEDLREVYNAKHHPKYQNGEWSEEQVFRKFLDNFDSPYDKDGLVTPEEFMNYYAGVSASIDTDVYFIVMMRTAWKL
;
A
#
# COMPACT_ATOMS: atom_id res chain seq x y z
N MET A 1 11.95 -14.91 20.65
CA MET A 1 11.36 -13.65 20.12
C MET A 1 11.36 -12.54 21.20
N ALA A 2 12.52 -12.15 21.73
CA ALA A 2 12.61 -11.08 22.74
C ALA A 2 12.83 -9.68 22.13
N GLY A 3 13.37 -9.61 20.90
CA GLY A 3 13.68 -8.36 20.21
C GLY A 3 12.45 -7.60 19.69
N THR A 4 11.39 -8.30 19.29
CA THR A 4 10.15 -7.69 18.79
C THR A 4 9.37 -6.99 19.91
N ALA A 5 9.21 -7.63 21.07
CA ALA A 5 8.47 -7.05 22.21
C ALA A 5 9.10 -5.75 22.76
N ARG A 6 10.44 -5.66 22.79
CA ARG A 6 11.13 -4.43 23.19
C ARG A 6 10.95 -3.32 22.16
N HIS A 7 11.08 -3.66 20.87
CA HIS A 7 10.89 -2.72 19.77
C HIS A 7 9.46 -2.17 19.73
N ASP A 8 8.44 -3.03 19.89
CA ASP A 8 7.03 -2.65 19.92
C ASP A 8 6.73 -1.71 21.09
N ARG A 9 7.34 -1.95 22.25
CA ARG A 9 7.19 -1.09 23.44
C ARG A 9 7.84 0.27 23.23
N GLU A 10 9.03 0.32 22.63
CA GLU A 10 9.70 1.58 22.27
C GLU A 10 8.87 2.38 21.25
N MET A 11 8.33 1.71 20.23
CA MET A 11 7.42 2.34 19.25
C MET A 11 6.16 2.91 19.91
N ALA A 12 5.53 2.17 20.82
CA ALA A 12 4.34 2.64 21.53
C ALA A 12 4.64 3.88 22.41
N ILE A 13 5.80 3.92 23.08
CA ILE A 13 6.23 5.09 23.87
C ILE A 13 6.47 6.29 22.96
N GLN A 14 7.17 6.10 21.84
CA GLN A 14 7.41 7.17 20.87
C GLN A 14 6.11 7.66 20.25
N ALA A 15 5.17 6.76 19.95
CA ALA A 15 3.87 7.11 19.39
C ALA A 15 3.07 7.99 20.35
N LYS A 16 3.02 7.65 21.65
CA LYS A 16 2.39 8.48 22.68
C LYS A 16 3.00 9.88 22.76
N LYS A 17 4.33 10.00 22.63
CA LYS A 17 5.01 11.30 22.61
C LYS A 17 4.68 12.11 21.36
N LYS A 18 4.57 11.48 20.19
CA LYS A 18 4.20 12.17 18.94
C LYS A 18 2.73 12.58 18.90
N LEU A 19 1.86 11.84 19.58
CA LEU A 19 0.42 12.11 19.63
C LEU A 19 0.12 13.49 20.22
N THR A 20 0.95 13.99 21.15
CA THR A 20 0.75 15.32 21.76
C THR A 20 1.00 16.48 20.80
N THR A 21 1.67 16.24 19.68
CA THR A 21 2.04 17.26 18.68
C THR A 21 1.40 17.04 17.32
N ALA A 22 0.73 15.91 17.10
CA ALA A 22 0.14 15.55 15.82
C ALA A 22 -1.19 16.29 15.62
N THR A 23 -1.29 17.06 14.52
CA THR A 23 -2.51 17.78 14.14
C THR A 23 -3.32 17.04 13.09
N ASP A 24 -2.67 16.36 12.15
CA ASP A 24 -3.35 15.62 11.09
C ASP A 24 -4.14 14.41 11.67
N PRO A 25 -5.45 14.30 11.34
CA PRO A 25 -6.31 13.21 11.84
C PRO A 25 -5.83 11.80 11.51
N ILE A 26 -5.28 11.57 10.31
CA ILE A 26 -4.77 10.25 9.91
C ILE A 26 -3.57 9.89 10.78
N GLU A 27 -2.64 10.83 10.94
CA GLU A 27 -1.46 10.65 11.78
C GLU A 27 -1.86 10.41 13.24
N ARG A 28 -2.87 11.12 13.77
CA ARG A 28 -3.42 10.87 15.10
C ARG A 28 -3.97 9.45 15.23
N LEU A 29 -4.84 9.01 14.31
CA LEU A 29 -5.40 7.65 14.31
C LEU A 29 -4.30 6.59 14.23
N ARG A 30 -3.31 6.80 13.37
CA ARG A 30 -2.15 5.91 13.21
C ARG A 30 -1.32 5.80 14.49
N LEU A 31 -0.93 6.94 15.07
CA LEU A 31 -0.15 6.98 16.32
C LEU A 31 -0.92 6.33 17.46
N GLN A 32 -2.23 6.47 17.47
CA GLN A 32 -3.09 5.92 18.49
C GLN A 32 -3.26 4.40 18.34
N CYS A 33 -3.31 3.88 17.12
CA CYS A 33 -3.19 2.44 16.85
C CYS A 33 -1.84 1.90 17.34
N LEU A 34 -0.74 2.58 17.02
CA LEU A 34 0.61 2.20 17.46
C LEU A 34 0.77 2.25 18.98
N ALA A 35 0.22 3.26 19.65
CA ALA A 35 0.26 3.42 21.09
C ALA A 35 -0.49 2.30 21.84
N ARG A 36 -1.50 1.70 21.20
CA ARG A 36 -2.24 0.53 21.70
C ARG A 36 -1.60 -0.82 21.32
N GLY A 37 -0.43 -0.79 20.68
CA GLY A 37 0.29 -2.01 20.28
C GLY A 37 -0.21 -2.64 18.97
N SER A 38 -1.03 -1.93 18.21
CA SER A 38 -1.44 -2.33 16.86
C SER A 38 -0.37 -1.94 15.84
N ALA A 39 0.81 -2.54 15.95
CA ALA A 39 1.88 -2.39 14.97
C ALA A 39 1.73 -3.40 13.82
N GLY A 40 2.10 -2.97 12.61
CA GLY A 40 2.10 -3.80 11.42
C GLY A 40 0.69 -4.18 10.92
N ILE A 41 0.67 -5.00 9.87
CA ILE A 41 -0.59 -5.37 9.18
C ILE A 41 -1.55 -6.15 10.09
N LYS A 42 -1.04 -7.02 10.98
CA LYS A 42 -1.86 -7.79 11.92
C LYS A 42 -2.49 -6.92 13.01
N GLY A 43 -1.79 -5.88 13.45
CA GLY A 43 -2.31 -4.90 14.39
C GLY A 43 -3.46 -4.12 13.77
N LEU A 44 -3.21 -3.54 12.59
CA LEU A 44 -4.21 -2.77 11.86
C LEU A 44 -5.42 -3.62 11.42
N GLY A 45 -5.21 -4.89 11.05
CA GLY A 45 -6.28 -5.83 10.75
C GLY A 45 -7.17 -6.18 11.95
N ARG A 46 -6.66 -6.08 13.18
CA ARG A 46 -7.51 -6.15 14.38
C ARG A 46 -8.30 -4.87 14.59
N VAL A 47 -7.68 -3.72 14.37
CA VAL A 47 -8.36 -2.41 14.48
C VAL A 47 -9.55 -2.37 13.53
N PHE A 48 -9.33 -2.68 12.25
CA PHE A 48 -10.37 -2.70 11.22
C PHE A 48 -11.55 -3.59 11.62
N ARG A 49 -11.26 -4.82 12.06
CA ARG A 49 -12.29 -5.78 12.50
C ARG A 49 -13.04 -5.37 13.78
N ILE A 50 -12.46 -4.52 14.61
CA ILE A 50 -13.13 -3.97 15.80
C ILE A 50 -14.10 -2.85 15.38
N MET A 51 -13.80 -2.15 14.28
CA MET A 51 -14.64 -1.07 13.75
C MET A 51 -15.80 -1.61 12.89
N ASP A 52 -15.57 -2.71 12.18
CA ASP A 52 -16.53 -3.44 11.33
C ASP A 52 -17.53 -4.21 12.20
N ASP A 53 -18.65 -3.56 12.56
CA ASP A 53 -19.63 -4.10 13.52
C ASP A 53 -20.47 -5.20 12.88
N ASP A 54 -20.80 -5.08 11.59
CA ASP A 54 -21.62 -6.04 10.86
C ASP A 54 -20.80 -7.17 10.18
N ASN A 55 -19.46 -7.08 10.21
CA ASN A 55 -18.51 -8.00 9.59
C ASN A 55 -18.65 -8.14 8.06
N ASN A 56 -19.13 -7.09 7.39
CA ASN A 56 -19.24 -7.06 5.93
C ASN A 56 -17.87 -6.84 5.24
N ARG A 57 -16.79 -6.65 6.02
CA ARG A 57 -15.39 -6.41 5.58
C ARG A 57 -15.14 -5.05 4.94
N THR A 58 -16.05 -4.13 5.13
CA THR A 58 -15.94 -2.72 4.79
C THR A 58 -16.31 -1.90 6.03
N LEU A 59 -15.98 -0.61 6.05
CA LEU A 59 -16.44 0.31 7.09
C LEU A 59 -17.34 1.34 6.46
N ASP A 60 -18.61 1.35 6.84
CA ASP A 60 -19.49 2.46 6.49
C ASP A 60 -19.14 3.73 7.30
N PHE A 61 -19.74 4.87 6.94
CA PHE A 61 -19.47 6.13 7.62
C PHE A 61 -19.74 6.09 9.13
N LYS A 62 -20.77 5.35 9.58
CA LYS A 62 -21.13 5.26 11.00
C LYS A 62 -20.14 4.39 11.75
N GLU A 63 -19.76 3.25 11.19
CA GLU A 63 -18.74 2.34 11.73
C GLU A 63 -17.39 3.04 11.84
N PHE A 64 -16.99 3.77 10.79
CA PHE A 64 -15.76 4.56 10.80
C PHE A 64 -15.80 5.66 11.88
N MET A 65 -16.90 6.42 11.97
CA MET A 65 -17.06 7.47 12.99
C MET A 65 -17.05 6.90 14.41
N LYS A 66 -17.72 5.78 14.65
CA LYS A 66 -17.68 5.06 15.93
C LYS A 66 -16.25 4.60 16.25
N GLY A 67 -15.57 4.00 15.27
CA GLY A 67 -14.19 3.57 15.39
C GLY A 67 -13.22 4.70 15.77
N LEU A 68 -13.33 5.87 15.15
CA LEU A 68 -12.53 7.04 15.52
C LEU A 68 -12.73 7.44 16.99
N ASN A 69 -13.99 7.46 17.45
CA ASN A 69 -14.33 7.78 18.84
C ASN A 69 -13.80 6.74 19.82
N ASP A 70 -13.93 5.45 19.52
CA ASP A 70 -13.37 4.36 20.34
C ASP A 70 -11.85 4.47 20.43
N TYR A 71 -11.22 4.97 19.36
CA TYR A 71 -9.80 5.23 19.35
C TYR A 71 -9.40 6.55 20.00
N ALA A 72 -10.34 7.36 20.51
CA ALA A 72 -10.11 8.68 21.12
C ALA A 72 -9.57 9.73 20.13
N VAL A 73 -9.95 9.59 18.85
CA VAL A 73 -9.77 10.60 17.81
C VAL A 73 -11.11 11.31 17.63
N VAL A 74 -11.45 12.15 18.61
CA VAL A 74 -12.69 12.95 18.60
C VAL A 74 -12.50 14.16 17.69
N MET A 75 -13.45 14.35 16.79
CA MET A 75 -13.47 15.37 15.75
C MET A 75 -14.92 15.75 15.44
N GLU A 76 -15.12 16.94 14.86
CA GLU A 76 -16.45 17.35 14.39
C GLU A 76 -16.87 16.51 13.18
N ARG A 77 -18.19 16.39 12.98
CA ARG A 77 -18.75 15.52 11.94
C ARG A 77 -18.21 15.86 10.56
N GLU A 78 -18.08 17.15 10.24
CA GLU A 78 -17.58 17.66 8.96
C GLU A 78 -16.12 17.22 8.71
N GLU A 79 -15.30 17.20 9.77
CA GLU A 79 -13.92 16.73 9.67
C GLU A 79 -13.85 15.21 9.48
N VAL A 80 -14.78 14.46 10.09
CA VAL A 80 -14.91 13.00 9.88
C VAL A 80 -15.34 12.71 8.44
N GLU A 81 -16.25 13.50 7.86
CA GLU A 81 -16.65 13.37 6.45
C GLU A 81 -15.48 13.63 5.50
N GLU A 82 -14.64 14.64 5.78
CA GLU A 82 -13.42 14.86 5.01
C GLU A 82 -12.44 13.70 5.16
N LEU A 83 -12.25 13.22 6.38
CA LEU A 83 -11.37 12.08 6.64
C LEU A 83 -11.87 10.83 5.92
N PHE A 84 -13.16 10.54 5.97
CA PHE A 84 -13.76 9.40 5.29
C PHE A 84 -13.49 9.45 3.78
N ARG A 85 -13.68 10.61 3.13
CA ARG A 85 -13.33 10.82 1.71
C ARG A 85 -11.85 10.63 1.40
N ARG A 86 -10.95 10.82 2.37
CA ARG A 86 -9.52 10.56 2.19
C ARG A 86 -9.20 9.06 2.20
N PHE A 87 -10.00 8.27 2.92
CA PHE A 87 -9.89 6.81 2.99
C PHE A 87 -10.59 6.13 1.82
N ASP A 88 -11.85 6.47 1.55
CA ASP A 88 -12.66 5.96 0.43
C ASP A 88 -12.12 6.50 -0.90
N LYS A 89 -11.20 5.74 -1.52
CA LYS A 89 -10.47 6.16 -2.73
C LYS A 89 -11.28 5.94 -3.98
N ASP A 90 -12.09 4.89 -4.01
CA ASP A 90 -12.94 4.57 -5.15
C ASP A 90 -14.30 5.30 -5.11
N GLY A 91 -14.65 5.92 -3.98
CA GLY A 91 -15.87 6.70 -3.80
C GLY A 91 -17.13 5.84 -3.70
N ASN A 92 -17.00 4.57 -3.31
CA ASN A 92 -18.12 3.64 -3.22
C ASN A 92 -18.98 3.84 -1.95
N GLY A 93 -18.55 4.73 -1.04
CA GLY A 93 -19.26 5.05 0.20
C GLY A 93 -18.93 4.12 1.37
N THR A 94 -17.93 3.26 1.23
CA THR A 94 -17.41 2.35 2.26
C THR A 94 -15.89 2.31 2.19
N ILE A 95 -15.21 2.01 3.30
CA ILE A 95 -13.76 1.88 3.34
C ILE A 95 -13.41 0.40 3.42
N ASP A 96 -12.74 -0.13 2.39
CA ASP A 96 -12.24 -1.50 2.45
C ASP A 96 -10.94 -1.64 3.26
N PHE A 97 -10.52 -2.88 3.53
CA PHE A 97 -9.31 -3.12 4.31
C PHE A 97 -8.02 -2.60 3.65
N ASN A 98 -7.93 -2.63 2.32
CA ASN A 98 -6.77 -2.12 1.58
C ASN A 98 -6.70 -0.60 1.67
N GLU A 99 -7.81 0.10 1.46
CA GLU A 99 -7.95 1.54 1.61
C GLU A 99 -7.59 1.99 3.02
N PHE A 100 -8.10 1.27 4.03
CA PHE A 100 -7.75 1.49 5.43
C PHE A 100 -6.25 1.35 5.68
N LEU A 101 -5.63 0.27 5.19
CA LEU A 101 -4.20 0.01 5.36
C LEU A 101 -3.31 1.02 4.65
N LEU A 102 -3.62 1.33 3.39
CA LEU A 102 -2.86 2.26 2.55
C LEU A 102 -2.86 3.65 3.17
N THR A 103 -4.02 4.07 3.69
CA THR A 103 -4.19 5.40 4.27
C THR A 103 -3.54 5.51 5.66
N LEU A 104 -3.63 4.47 6.49
CA LEU A 104 -3.05 4.49 7.84
C LEU A 104 -1.58 4.13 7.93
N ARG A 105 -1.00 3.49 6.92
CA ARG A 105 0.41 3.14 6.98
C ARG A 105 1.28 4.40 6.90
N PRO A 106 2.39 4.43 7.65
CA PRO A 106 3.36 5.50 7.51
C PRO A 106 3.90 5.51 6.07
N PRO A 107 4.32 6.68 5.57
CA PRO A 107 4.99 6.79 4.29
C PRO A 107 6.15 5.79 4.20
N MET A 108 6.32 5.16 3.03
CA MET A 108 7.42 4.24 2.79
C MET A 108 8.76 4.89 3.12
N SER A 109 9.66 4.13 3.76
CA SER A 109 10.99 4.60 4.06
C SER A 109 11.76 4.93 2.77
N ARG A 110 12.75 5.82 2.88
CA ARG A 110 13.62 6.18 1.75
C ARG A 110 14.28 4.93 1.13
N ALA A 111 14.64 3.94 1.94
CA ALA A 111 15.25 2.70 1.46
C ALA A 111 14.28 1.86 0.60
N ARG A 112 13.00 1.77 0.99
CA ARG A 112 11.98 1.09 0.16
C ARG A 112 11.73 1.84 -1.15
N LYS A 113 11.58 3.17 -1.08
CA LYS A 113 11.40 4.00 -2.29
C LYS A 113 12.57 3.85 -3.25
N GLU A 114 13.81 3.84 -2.75
CA GLU A 114 15.00 3.69 -3.57
C GLU A 114 15.06 2.34 -4.28
N VAL A 115 14.77 1.22 -3.59
CA VAL A 115 14.80 -0.10 -4.25
C VAL A 115 13.67 -0.26 -5.29
N ILE A 116 12.50 0.38 -5.07
CA ILE A 116 11.43 0.45 -6.06
C ILE A 116 11.89 1.22 -7.30
N MET A 117 12.53 2.38 -7.10
CA MET A 117 13.05 3.16 -8.23
C MET A 117 14.20 2.47 -8.96
N GLN A 118 15.02 1.68 -8.27
CA GLN A 118 16.03 0.85 -8.92
C GLN A 118 15.41 -0.22 -9.82
N ALA A 119 14.32 -0.86 -9.37
CA ALA A 119 13.56 -1.80 -10.19
C ALA A 119 12.92 -1.09 -11.40
N PHE A 120 12.31 0.08 -11.20
CA PHE A 120 11.73 0.87 -12.29
C PHE A 120 12.76 1.22 -13.36
N ARG A 121 13.89 1.82 -12.96
CA ARG A 121 14.99 2.20 -13.88
C ARG A 121 15.63 1.00 -14.57
N LYS A 122 15.52 -0.20 -14.00
CA LYS A 122 16.01 -1.42 -14.64
C LYS A 122 15.10 -1.83 -15.80
N LEU A 123 13.79 -1.60 -15.67
CA LEU A 123 12.78 -1.92 -16.67
C LEU A 123 12.74 -0.88 -17.78
N ASP A 124 12.73 0.42 -17.44
CA ASP A 124 12.79 1.54 -18.39
C ASP A 124 14.13 1.51 -19.16
N LYS A 125 14.13 0.88 -20.34
CA LYS A 125 15.31 0.71 -21.21
C LYS A 125 15.45 1.85 -22.20
N THR A 126 14.35 2.42 -22.65
CA THR A 126 14.32 3.61 -23.49
C THR A 126 14.83 4.83 -22.72
N GLY A 127 14.64 4.87 -21.40
CA GLY A 127 15.01 5.97 -20.53
C GLY A 127 14.11 7.19 -20.66
N ASP A 128 12.90 7.01 -21.19
CA ASP A 128 11.91 8.08 -21.40
C ASP A 128 11.05 8.35 -20.15
N GLY A 129 11.24 7.56 -19.09
CA GLY A 129 10.58 7.72 -17.81
C GLY A 129 9.25 6.98 -17.70
N VAL A 130 8.88 6.15 -18.66
CA VAL A 130 7.73 5.24 -18.59
C VAL A 130 8.17 3.82 -18.96
N ILE A 131 7.48 2.80 -18.45
CA ILE A 131 7.74 1.41 -18.86
C ILE A 131 6.69 1.02 -19.90
N THR A 132 7.16 0.59 -21.05
CA THR A 132 6.35 0.20 -22.21
C THR A 132 6.53 -1.27 -22.58
N ILE A 133 5.79 -1.76 -23.57
CA ILE A 133 5.97 -3.12 -24.08
C ILE A 133 7.35 -3.27 -24.74
N GLU A 134 7.83 -2.22 -25.39
CA GLU A 134 9.15 -2.13 -26.03
C GLU A 134 10.25 -2.35 -25.01
N ASP A 135 10.14 -1.74 -23.83
CA ASP A 135 11.07 -1.96 -22.71
C ASP A 135 11.07 -3.41 -22.22
N LEU A 136 9.88 -4.01 -22.10
CA LEU A 136 9.76 -5.39 -21.63
C LEU A 136 10.32 -6.41 -22.62
N ARG A 137 10.26 -6.14 -23.93
CA ARG A 137 10.88 -6.99 -24.96
C ARG A 137 12.39 -7.12 -24.79
N GLU A 138 13.05 -6.06 -24.31
CA GLU A 138 14.49 -6.05 -24.06
C GLU A 138 14.89 -6.77 -22.75
N VAL A 139 13.94 -6.96 -21.84
CA VAL A 139 14.20 -7.55 -20.51
C VAL A 139 13.71 -9.00 -20.39
N TYR A 140 12.60 -9.33 -21.05
CA TYR A 140 11.90 -10.60 -20.87
C TYR A 140 11.59 -11.26 -22.21
N ASN A 141 11.44 -12.58 -22.17
CA ASN A 141 11.14 -13.39 -23.34
C ASN A 141 9.77 -14.05 -23.21
N ALA A 142 8.80 -13.59 -23.99
CA ALA A 142 7.42 -14.11 -23.97
C ALA A 142 7.32 -15.57 -24.46
N LYS A 143 8.32 -16.10 -25.19
CA LYS A 143 8.27 -17.45 -25.78
C LYS A 143 8.19 -18.58 -24.75
N HIS A 144 8.53 -18.31 -23.50
CA HIS A 144 8.41 -19.27 -22.40
C HIS A 144 7.07 -19.19 -21.67
N HIS A 145 6.20 -18.24 -22.01
CA HIS A 145 4.88 -18.11 -21.40
C HIS A 145 3.95 -19.21 -21.94
N PRO A 146 3.27 -20.00 -21.09
CA PRO A 146 2.43 -21.12 -21.52
C PRO A 146 1.36 -20.72 -22.56
N LYS A 147 0.74 -19.55 -22.38
CA LYS A 147 -0.27 -19.03 -23.31
C LYS A 147 0.29 -18.52 -24.64
N TYR A 148 1.58 -18.19 -24.69
CA TYR A 148 2.22 -17.89 -25.96
C TYR A 148 2.53 -19.20 -26.71
N GLN A 149 3.02 -20.21 -25.98
CA GLN A 149 3.39 -21.52 -26.55
C GLN A 149 2.21 -22.29 -27.13
N ASN A 150 1.03 -22.18 -26.52
CA ASN A 150 -0.19 -22.81 -27.04
C ASN A 150 -0.94 -21.96 -28.09
N GLY A 151 -0.42 -20.78 -28.44
CA GLY A 151 -0.99 -19.88 -29.44
C GLY A 151 -2.24 -19.10 -28.97
N GLU A 152 -2.60 -19.16 -27.69
CA GLU A 152 -3.74 -18.39 -27.15
C GLU A 152 -3.43 -16.88 -27.12
N TRP A 153 -2.20 -16.51 -26.77
CA TRP A 153 -1.76 -15.13 -26.61
C TRP A 153 -0.64 -14.76 -27.58
N SER A 154 -0.72 -13.56 -28.15
CA SER A 154 0.41 -12.92 -28.80
C SER A 154 1.46 -12.47 -27.77
N GLU A 155 2.68 -12.18 -28.22
CA GLU A 155 3.72 -11.60 -27.38
C GLU A 155 3.27 -10.28 -26.74
N GLU A 156 2.62 -9.42 -27.52
CA GLU A 156 2.07 -8.15 -27.05
C GLU A 156 1.02 -8.36 -25.95
N GLN A 157 0.15 -9.36 -26.08
CA GLN A 157 -0.83 -9.68 -25.03
C GLN A 157 -0.18 -10.18 -23.74
N VAL A 158 0.91 -10.94 -23.83
CA VAL A 158 1.68 -11.36 -22.65
C VAL A 158 2.23 -10.14 -21.91
N PHE A 159 2.87 -9.23 -22.64
CA PHE A 159 3.48 -8.04 -22.03
C PHE A 159 2.44 -7.01 -21.57
N ARG A 160 1.35 -6.80 -22.31
CA ARG A 160 0.24 -5.96 -21.85
C ARG A 160 -0.34 -6.50 -20.55
N LYS A 161 -0.56 -7.82 -20.45
CA LYS A 161 -1.02 -8.44 -19.20
C LYS A 161 -0.02 -8.38 -18.07
N PHE A 162 1.26 -8.27 -18.35
CA PHE A 162 2.26 -7.98 -17.33
C PHE A 162 2.14 -6.52 -16.85
N LEU A 163 2.10 -5.54 -17.77
CA LEU A 163 1.97 -4.11 -17.44
C LEU A 163 0.66 -3.80 -16.70
N ASP A 164 -0.45 -4.46 -17.05
CA ASP A 164 -1.75 -4.34 -16.39
C ASP A 164 -1.69 -4.54 -14.85
N ASN A 165 -0.66 -5.22 -14.34
CA ASN A 165 -0.50 -5.39 -12.89
C ASN A 165 0.00 -4.13 -12.18
N PHE A 166 0.67 -3.23 -12.90
CA PHE A 166 1.27 -2.00 -12.36
C PHE A 166 0.51 -0.75 -12.82
N ASP A 167 -0.08 -0.82 -14.01
CA ASP A 167 -0.95 0.19 -14.61
C ASP A 167 -2.12 0.54 -13.66
N SER A 168 -2.56 1.80 -13.68
CA SER A 168 -3.61 2.27 -12.79
C SER A 168 -4.91 1.50 -13.02
N PRO A 169 -5.64 1.09 -11.96
CA PRO A 169 -6.94 0.45 -12.15
C PRO A 169 -7.98 1.42 -12.73
N TYR A 170 -7.74 2.74 -12.62
CA TYR A 170 -8.64 3.80 -13.05
C TYR A 170 -8.29 4.36 -14.43
N ASP A 171 -7.05 4.19 -14.88
CA ASP A 171 -6.57 4.66 -16.17
C ASP A 171 -5.62 3.60 -16.75
N LYS A 172 -6.12 2.79 -17.69
CA LYS A 172 -5.36 1.67 -18.27
C LYS A 172 -4.85 2.04 -19.64
N ASP A 173 -3.79 2.84 -19.68
CA ASP A 173 -3.26 3.40 -20.92
C ASP A 173 -2.20 2.51 -21.59
N GLY A 174 -1.67 1.50 -20.89
CA GLY A 174 -0.63 0.63 -21.43
C GLY A 174 0.78 1.07 -21.12
N LEU A 175 0.91 2.15 -20.36
CA LEU A 175 2.14 2.71 -19.89
C LEU A 175 2.19 2.49 -18.37
N VAL A 176 3.40 2.45 -17.83
CA VAL A 176 3.57 2.42 -16.39
C VAL A 176 4.52 3.53 -16.00
N THR A 177 3.97 4.55 -15.37
CA THR A 177 4.71 5.69 -14.85
C THR A 177 5.43 5.35 -13.54
N PRO A 178 6.41 6.16 -13.10
CA PRO A 178 7.06 5.97 -11.80
C PRO A 178 6.06 6.06 -10.65
N GLU A 179 5.01 6.87 -10.80
CA GLU A 179 3.97 7.04 -9.79
C GLU A 179 3.11 5.79 -9.66
N GLU A 180 2.66 5.21 -10.77
CA GLU A 180 1.86 3.97 -10.77
C GLU A 180 2.65 2.79 -10.21
N PHE A 181 3.90 2.64 -10.66
CA PHE A 181 4.79 1.60 -10.14
C PHE A 181 5.04 1.76 -8.63
N MET A 182 5.24 3.00 -8.17
CA MET A 182 5.38 3.31 -6.74
C MET A 182 4.09 3.03 -5.97
N ASN A 183 2.93 3.35 -6.54
CA ASN A 183 1.62 3.15 -5.93
C ASN A 183 1.30 1.66 -5.77
N TYR A 184 1.55 0.86 -6.82
CA TYR A 184 1.46 -0.60 -6.74
C TYR A 184 2.32 -1.15 -5.60
N TYR A 185 3.59 -0.74 -5.55
CA TYR A 185 4.49 -1.17 -4.48
C TYR A 185 4.18 -0.56 -3.12
N ALA A 186 3.44 0.54 -3.03
CA ALA A 186 2.93 1.07 -1.78
C ALA A 186 1.96 0.08 -1.12
N GLY A 187 1.09 -0.57 -1.91
CA GLY A 187 0.20 -1.64 -1.45
C GLY A 187 0.94 -2.92 -1.05
N VAL A 188 1.93 -3.36 -1.84
CA VAL A 188 2.76 -4.52 -1.47
C VAL A 188 3.57 -4.22 -0.21
N SER A 189 4.21 -3.05 -0.17
CA SER A 189 4.93 -2.53 0.99
C SER A 189 4.01 -2.51 2.20
N ALA A 190 2.77 -2.02 2.02
CA ALA A 190 1.54 -2.15 2.79
C ALA A 190 1.42 -3.37 3.71
N SER A 191 1.78 -4.51 3.14
CA SER A 191 1.62 -5.83 3.74
C SER A 191 2.87 -6.35 4.45
N ILE A 192 4.02 -5.69 4.25
CA ILE A 192 5.32 -6.13 4.74
C ILE A 192 5.80 -5.25 5.89
N ASP A 193 6.04 -5.86 7.05
CA ASP A 193 6.36 -5.13 8.28
C ASP A 193 7.80 -4.61 8.33
N THR A 194 8.78 -5.29 7.71
CA THR A 194 10.19 -4.91 7.81
C THR A 194 10.80 -4.45 6.49
N ASP A 195 11.62 -3.41 6.55
CA ASP A 195 12.35 -2.88 5.38
C ASP A 195 13.32 -3.92 4.82
N VAL A 196 13.99 -4.68 5.68
CA VAL A 196 14.94 -5.73 5.27
C VAL A 196 14.23 -6.76 4.39
N TYR A 197 13.08 -7.28 4.83
CA TYR A 197 12.35 -8.26 4.03
C TYR A 197 11.83 -7.65 2.72
N PHE A 198 11.28 -6.43 2.76
CA PHE A 198 10.82 -5.74 1.55
C PHE A 198 11.95 -5.56 0.54
N ILE A 199 13.12 -5.11 0.98
CA ILE A 199 14.28 -4.88 0.11
C ILE A 199 14.80 -6.19 -0.47
N VAL A 200 14.91 -7.25 0.33
CA VAL A 200 15.32 -8.58 -0.15
C VAL A 200 14.32 -9.12 -1.17
N MET A 201 13.02 -8.99 -0.92
CA MET A 201 11.96 -9.38 -1.84
C MET A 201 12.08 -8.63 -3.17
N MET A 202 12.25 -7.30 -3.13
CA MET A 202 12.42 -6.49 -4.34
C MET A 202 13.67 -6.85 -5.14
N ARG A 203 14.82 -7.01 -4.46
CA ARG A 203 16.08 -7.40 -5.12
C ARG A 203 15.98 -8.77 -5.77
N THR A 204 15.30 -9.71 -5.11
CA THR A 204 15.11 -11.07 -5.64
C THR A 204 14.16 -11.05 -6.84
N ALA A 205 13.00 -10.39 -6.71
CA ALA A 205 11.99 -10.31 -7.75
C ALA A 205 12.54 -9.67 -9.04
N TRP A 206 13.28 -8.56 -8.89
CA TRP A 206 13.78 -7.79 -10.02
C TRP A 206 15.23 -8.11 -10.39
N LYS A 207 15.88 -9.07 -9.72
CA LYS A 207 17.30 -9.43 -9.90
C LYS A 207 18.23 -8.20 -9.87
N LEU A 208 18.10 -7.38 -8.84
CA LEU A 208 18.92 -6.19 -8.61
C LEU A 208 20.24 -6.51 -7.91
#